data_AF-A0A8E0RJQ4-F1
#
_entry.id   AF-A0A8E0RJQ4-F1
#
_cell.length_a   1.000
_cell.length_b   1.000
_cell.length_c   1.000
_cell.angle_alpha   90.00
_cell.angle_beta   90.00
_cell.angle_gamma   90.00
#
_symmetry.space_group_name_H-M   'P 1'
#
loop_
_entity.id
_entity.type
_entity.pdbx_description
1 polymer ?
#
loop_
_entity_poly.entity_id
_entity_poly.type
_entity_poly.pdbx_seq_one_letter_code
_entity_poly.pdbx_strand_id
1 'polypeptide(L)'
;MIDGLAHLPVLNRLSSSIPAGSQSELYGAAATRLRIPVPDREMRMPRGGGVGGGKLGRAIQLRQILQALFDEERLELRWPIATESRLYAERLIQEAVRASLEPGTEELVQLWLRSEPGKIIHLDDLAVQVSSATLELAVFWLTKPHLVEKLFKVFVPRYRFYDRPYTSLYRLPRSNYPSPQTSVHGFGVLELHGNPWPPVRGLIVEPYKDRYLINVLVSGALKHTHSQRASKISGSCPHSEAASSTSCS
;
A
#
# COMPACT_ATOMS: atom_id res chain seq x y z
N MET A 1 -42.09 -34.05 -4.72
CA MET A 1 -41.78 -33.60 -6.09
C MET A 1 -42.04 -32.09 -6.09
N ILE A 2 -41.07 -31.24 -5.79
CA ILE A 2 -39.93 -30.87 -6.65
C ILE A 2 -38.75 -30.47 -5.74
N ASP A 3 -37.62 -31.17 -5.86
CA ASP A 3 -36.33 -30.73 -5.30
C ASP A 3 -35.52 -30.06 -6.42
N GLY A 4 -35.07 -28.83 -6.21
CA GLY A 4 -34.26 -28.06 -7.14
C GLY A 4 -32.90 -27.70 -6.52
N LEU A 5 -31.97 -28.66 -6.50
CA LEU A 5 -30.57 -28.43 -6.14
C LEU A 5 -29.83 -27.81 -7.34
N ALA A 6 -29.41 -26.56 -7.21
CA ALA A 6 -28.48 -25.93 -8.13
C ALA A 6 -27.06 -26.47 -7.88
N HIS A 7 -26.62 -27.41 -8.71
CA HIS A 7 -25.21 -27.81 -8.77
C HIS A 7 -24.44 -26.80 -9.62
N LEU A 8 -23.57 -26.02 -8.99
CA LEU A 8 -22.53 -25.25 -9.68
C LEU A 8 -21.37 -26.21 -10.02
N PRO A 9 -20.85 -26.21 -11.26
CA PRO A 9 -19.79 -27.12 -11.65
C PRO A 9 -18.46 -26.66 -11.02
N VAL A 10 -17.81 -27.56 -10.28
CA VAL A 10 -16.41 -27.42 -9.88
C VAL A 10 -15.55 -27.64 -11.12
N LEU A 11 -15.10 -26.54 -11.73
CA LEU A 11 -14.08 -26.61 -12.77
C LEU A 11 -12.72 -26.88 -12.12
N ASN A 12 -12.36 -28.17 -12.04
CA ASN A 12 -10.97 -28.59 -11.88
C ASN A 12 -10.18 -28.09 -13.09
N ARG A 13 -9.43 -26.99 -12.93
CA ARG A 13 -8.39 -26.62 -13.89
C ARG A 13 -7.15 -27.46 -13.60
N LEU A 14 -6.91 -28.39 -14.53
CA LEU A 14 -5.70 -29.16 -14.65
C LEU A 14 -4.46 -28.25 -14.59
N SER A 15 -3.45 -28.78 -13.90
CA SER A 15 -2.09 -28.29 -13.82
C SER A 15 -1.55 -27.84 -15.17
N SER A 16 -1.51 -26.54 -15.40
CA SER A 16 -0.59 -25.92 -16.35
C SER A 16 0.64 -25.48 -15.56
N SER A 17 1.81 -25.98 -15.96
CA SER A 17 3.11 -25.46 -15.53
C SER A 17 3.09 -23.93 -15.55
N ILE A 18 3.23 -23.33 -14.37
CA ILE A 18 3.31 -21.88 -14.20
C ILE A 18 4.57 -21.44 -14.96
N PRO A 19 4.48 -20.68 -16.07
CA PRO A 19 5.65 -20.04 -16.62
C PRO A 19 6.17 -19.09 -15.54
N ALA A 20 7.49 -18.97 -15.39
CA ALA A 20 8.12 -18.06 -14.43
C ALA A 20 7.80 -16.59 -14.79
N GLY A 21 6.55 -16.19 -14.59
CA GLY A 21 6.11 -14.82 -14.51
C GLY A 21 6.65 -14.24 -13.22
N SER A 22 7.33 -13.09 -13.35
CA SER A 22 7.81 -12.28 -12.24
C SER A 22 6.80 -12.23 -11.10
N GLN A 23 7.24 -12.30 -9.85
CA GLN A 23 6.40 -12.30 -8.62
C GLN A 23 5.33 -11.18 -8.54
N SER A 24 5.29 -10.23 -9.49
CA SER A 24 4.24 -9.22 -9.65
C SER A 24 2.85 -9.77 -9.98
N GLU A 25 2.71 -11.01 -10.44
CA GLU A 25 1.37 -11.58 -10.68
C GLU A 25 0.65 -11.99 -9.39
N LEU A 26 1.40 -12.27 -8.31
CA LEU A 26 0.84 -12.77 -7.05
C LEU A 26 0.42 -11.64 -6.10
N TYR A 27 1.10 -10.50 -6.15
CA TYR A 27 0.83 -9.32 -5.35
C TYR A 27 1.38 -8.05 -6.02
N GLY A 28 0.82 -6.90 -5.65
CA GLY A 28 1.21 -5.60 -6.18
C GLY A 28 2.58 -5.13 -5.67
N ALA A 29 3.16 -4.15 -6.36
CA ALA A 29 4.52 -3.68 -6.13
C ALA A 29 4.75 -3.01 -4.75
N ALA A 30 3.70 -2.75 -3.97
CA ALA A 30 3.79 -2.27 -2.58
C ALA A 30 4.10 -3.40 -1.58
N ALA A 31 3.78 -4.65 -1.90
CA ALA A 31 4.08 -5.77 -1.01
C ALA A 31 5.57 -6.16 -1.04
N THR A 32 6.30 -5.95 -2.15
CA THR A 32 7.76 -6.15 -2.17
C THR A 32 8.53 -5.08 -1.40
N ARG A 33 8.13 -3.81 -1.51
CA ARG A 33 8.92 -2.68 -1.00
C ARG A 33 8.01 -1.55 -0.50
N LEU A 34 8.40 -0.93 0.62
CA LEU A 34 7.78 0.30 1.11
C LEU A 34 7.90 1.42 0.07
N ARG A 35 6.75 1.95 -0.35
CA ARG A 35 6.64 3.04 -1.34
C ARG A 35 6.64 4.42 -0.70
N ILE A 36 7.26 4.55 0.47
CA ILE A 36 7.40 5.78 1.23
C ILE A 36 8.86 5.97 1.69
N PRO A 37 9.33 7.21 1.83
CA PRO A 37 10.67 7.46 2.37
C PRO A 37 10.72 7.06 3.84
N VAL A 38 11.67 6.18 4.17
CA VAL A 38 11.94 5.76 5.55
C VAL A 38 13.17 6.55 6.03
N PRO A 39 13.07 7.32 7.13
CA PRO A 39 14.22 8.02 7.68
C PRO A 39 15.23 7.04 8.30
N ASP A 40 16.52 7.33 8.21
CA ASP A 40 17.58 6.50 8.81
C ASP A 40 17.52 6.46 10.33
N ARG A 41 17.00 7.54 10.94
CA ARG A 41 16.87 7.70 12.38
C ARG A 41 15.42 7.87 12.77
N GLU A 42 15.06 7.22 13.87
CA GLU A 42 13.76 7.31 14.48
C GLU A 42 13.43 8.75 14.90
N MET A 43 12.21 9.22 14.67
CA MET A 43 11.82 10.57 15.10
C MET A 43 11.60 10.64 16.62
N ARG A 44 12.03 11.72 17.28
CA ARG A 44 11.80 11.87 18.73
C ARG A 44 10.32 12.14 19.01
N MET A 45 9.67 11.24 19.77
CA MET A 45 8.32 11.45 20.31
C MET A 45 8.40 11.81 21.80
N PRO A 46 8.37 13.11 22.15
CA PRO A 46 8.46 13.53 23.54
C PRO A 46 7.22 13.10 24.33
N ARG A 47 7.44 12.57 25.54
CA ARG A 47 6.39 12.14 26.49
C ARG A 47 5.45 11.04 25.98
N GLY A 48 5.88 10.21 25.03
CA GLY A 48 5.15 8.98 24.72
C GLY A 48 5.04 8.12 25.97
N GLY A 49 3.81 7.88 26.47
CA GLY A 49 3.57 7.13 27.71
C GLY A 49 3.88 7.87 29.02
N GLY A 50 4.08 9.20 29.00
CA GLY A 50 4.30 10.01 30.21
C GLY A 50 5.77 10.39 30.47
N VAL A 51 6.04 10.91 31.68
CA VAL A 51 7.39 11.28 32.12
C VAL A 51 8.21 10.00 32.31
N GLY A 52 9.42 9.94 31.72
CA GLY A 52 10.30 8.77 31.84
C GLY A 52 10.01 7.61 30.87
N GLY A 53 9.04 7.74 29.95
CA GLY A 53 8.64 6.63 29.07
C GLY A 53 9.72 6.08 28.12
N GLY A 54 10.71 6.90 27.73
CA GLY A 54 11.81 6.46 26.86
C GLY A 54 11.35 5.76 25.57
N LYS A 55 12.04 4.67 25.19
CA LYS A 55 11.72 3.86 24.00
C LYS A 55 10.43 3.04 24.16
N LEU A 56 10.14 2.55 25.35
CA LEU A 56 8.95 1.75 25.62
C LEU A 56 7.68 2.59 25.50
N GLY A 57 7.69 3.78 26.10
CA GLY A 57 6.58 4.73 26.02
C GLY A 57 6.33 5.22 24.59
N ARG A 58 7.39 5.38 23.78
CA ARG A 58 7.29 5.60 22.33
C ARG A 58 6.51 4.47 21.65
N ALA A 59 6.89 3.22 21.88
CA ALA A 59 6.23 2.06 21.27
C ALA A 59 4.75 1.96 21.67
N ILE A 60 4.42 2.21 22.94
CA ILE A 60 3.04 2.24 23.43
C ILE A 60 2.23 3.32 22.71
N GLN A 61 2.79 4.53 22.56
CA GLN A 61 2.10 5.62 21.86
C GLN A 61 1.84 5.28 20.40
N LEU A 62 2.85 4.74 19.69
CA LEU A 62 2.67 4.28 18.31
C LEU A 62 1.60 3.20 18.21
N ARG A 63 1.60 2.24 19.13
CA ARG A 63 0.59 1.18 19.18
C ARG A 63 -0.82 1.73 19.34
N GLN A 64 -1.03 2.69 20.25
CA GLN A 64 -2.32 3.36 20.42
C GLN A 64 -2.78 4.09 19.15
N ILE A 65 -1.85 4.73 18.45
CA ILE A 65 -2.15 5.43 17.20
C ILE A 65 -2.48 4.47 16.08
N LEU A 66 -1.70 3.39 15.91
CA LEU A 66 -2.01 2.37 14.90
C LEU A 66 -3.35 1.72 15.18
N GLN A 67 -3.61 1.35 16.43
CA GLN A 67 -4.91 0.84 16.85
C GLN A 67 -6.05 1.76 16.39
N ALA A 68 -5.95 3.06 16.66
CA ALA A 68 -6.96 4.03 16.23
C ALA A 68 -7.02 4.17 14.70
N LEU A 69 -5.88 4.09 13.99
CA LEU A 69 -5.81 4.23 12.53
C LEU A 69 -6.52 3.07 11.82
N PHE A 70 -6.34 1.83 12.30
CA PHE A 70 -7.02 0.67 11.73
C PHE A 70 -8.51 0.61 12.09
N ASP A 71 -8.90 1.24 13.20
CA ASP A 71 -10.30 1.38 13.62
C ASP A 71 -11.02 2.40 12.72
N GLU A 72 -10.53 3.65 12.72
CA GLU A 72 -11.18 4.81 12.10
C GLU A 72 -10.80 5.04 10.62
N GLU A 73 -9.72 4.43 10.12
CA GLU A 73 -9.15 4.56 8.77
C GLU A 73 -8.66 5.97 8.37
N ARG A 74 -8.95 7.00 9.18
CA ARG A 74 -8.50 8.39 9.03
C ARG A 74 -8.24 8.98 10.40
N LEU A 75 -7.06 9.55 10.62
CA LEU A 75 -6.68 10.22 11.86
C LEU A 75 -6.06 11.60 11.60
N GLU A 76 -6.36 12.54 12.49
CA GLU A 76 -5.68 13.83 12.56
C GLU A 76 -4.62 13.81 13.66
N LEU A 77 -3.36 13.97 13.27
CA LEU A 77 -2.22 13.81 14.17
C LEU A 77 -1.24 14.97 14.02
N ARG A 78 -0.39 15.16 15.02
CA ARG A 78 0.77 16.04 14.89
C ARG A 78 1.66 15.52 13.75
N TRP A 79 2.14 16.39 12.87
CA TRP A 79 2.90 16.00 11.68
C TRP A 79 4.04 14.99 11.94
N PRO A 80 4.93 15.19 12.94
CA PRO A 80 6.01 14.26 13.25
C PRO A 80 5.54 12.87 13.68
N ILE A 81 4.41 12.83 14.39
CA ILE A 81 3.80 11.58 14.86
C ILE A 81 3.14 10.89 13.67
N ALA A 82 2.43 11.63 12.83
CA ALA A 82 1.78 11.10 11.63
C ALA A 82 2.78 10.48 10.66
N THR A 83 3.92 11.14 10.40
CA THR A 83 4.97 10.62 9.51
C THR A 83 5.58 9.32 10.05
N GLU A 84 5.77 9.23 11.36
CA GLU A 84 6.35 8.06 12.01
C GLU A 84 5.35 6.90 12.05
N SER A 85 4.12 7.13 12.52
CA SER A 85 3.04 6.13 12.56
C SER A 85 2.75 5.54 11.19
N ARG A 86 2.84 6.35 10.12
CA ARG A 86 2.70 5.90 8.74
C ARG A 86 3.66 4.76 8.38
N LEU A 87 4.91 4.82 8.83
CA LEU A 87 5.93 3.82 8.53
C LEU A 87 5.54 2.45 9.07
N TYR A 88 5.08 2.41 10.32
CA TYR A 88 4.66 1.18 10.98
C TYR A 88 3.35 0.63 10.39
N ALA A 89 2.40 1.50 10.04
CA ALA A 89 1.15 1.10 9.39
C ALA A 89 1.42 0.42 8.03
N GLU A 90 2.26 1.05 7.19
CA GLU A 90 2.65 0.50 5.90
C GLU A 90 3.38 -0.83 6.04
N ARG A 91 4.29 -0.93 7.01
CA ARG A 91 5.04 -2.16 7.27
C ARG A 91 4.13 -3.29 7.75
N LEU A 92 3.18 -3.00 8.63
CA LEU A 92 2.24 -4.00 9.15
C LEU A 92 1.36 -4.55 8.02
N ILE A 93 0.80 -3.69 7.17
CA ILE A 93 -0.01 -4.11 6.01
C ILE A 93 0.85 -4.91 5.04
N GLN A 94 2.09 -4.47 4.78
CA GLN A 94 3.01 -5.17 3.89
C GLN A 94 3.26 -6.61 4.34
N GLU A 95 3.57 -6.82 5.63
CA GLU A 95 3.82 -8.17 6.16
C GLU A 95 2.55 -9.01 6.21
N ALA A 96 1.40 -8.42 6.52
CA ALA A 96 0.11 -9.13 6.46
C ALA A 96 -0.24 -9.58 5.02
N VAL A 97 -0.01 -8.74 4.02
CA VAL A 97 -0.24 -9.10 2.60
C VAL A 97 0.70 -10.22 2.18
N ARG A 98 1.99 -10.18 2.54
CA ARG A 98 2.93 -11.27 2.25
C ARG A 98 2.49 -12.59 2.87
N ALA A 99 2.14 -12.56 4.17
CA ALA A 99 1.72 -13.77 4.89
C ALA A 99 0.40 -14.36 4.39
N SER A 100 -0.48 -13.54 3.80
CA SER A 100 -1.75 -14.02 3.26
C SER A 100 -1.62 -14.98 2.07
N LEU A 101 -0.45 -15.05 1.44
CA LEU A 101 -0.18 -16.02 0.38
C LEU A 101 0.26 -17.38 0.93
N GLU A 102 0.77 -17.40 2.16
CA GLU A 102 1.17 -18.64 2.81
C GLU A 102 -0.09 -19.44 3.18
N PRO A 103 -0.15 -20.74 2.82
CA PRO A 103 -1.29 -21.58 3.16
C PRO A 103 -1.45 -21.67 4.68
N GLY A 104 -2.69 -21.60 5.17
CA GLY A 104 -3.00 -21.75 6.60
C GLY A 104 -3.08 -20.46 7.42
N THR A 105 -2.62 -19.32 6.91
CA THR A 105 -2.68 -18.04 7.66
C THR A 105 -4.11 -17.67 8.04
N GLU A 106 -5.09 -17.88 7.14
CA GLU A 106 -6.50 -17.62 7.43
C GLU A 106 -7.05 -18.57 8.50
N GLU A 107 -6.71 -19.85 8.42
CA GLU A 107 -7.15 -20.88 9.37
C GLU A 107 -6.62 -20.59 10.78
N LEU A 108 -5.37 -20.15 10.88
CA LEU A 108 -4.76 -19.72 12.13
C LEU A 108 -5.45 -18.52 12.75
N VAL A 109 -5.74 -17.50 11.95
CA VAL A 109 -6.40 -16.30 12.44
C VAL A 109 -7.78 -16.68 12.96
N GLN A 110 -8.50 -17.56 12.25
CA GLN A 110 -9.80 -18.08 12.69
C GLN A 110 -9.68 -18.92 13.96
N LEU A 111 -8.67 -19.79 14.06
CA LEU A 111 -8.40 -20.59 15.25
C LEU A 111 -8.08 -19.71 16.45
N TRP A 112 -7.26 -18.66 16.27
CA TRP A 112 -6.95 -17.68 17.29
C TRP A 112 -8.19 -16.94 17.77
N LEU A 113 -9.04 -16.46 16.84
CA LEU A 113 -10.29 -15.79 17.18
C LEU A 113 -11.28 -16.66 17.95
N ARG A 114 -11.30 -17.98 17.69
CA ARG A 114 -12.15 -18.95 18.38
C ARG A 114 -11.58 -19.40 19.72
N SER A 115 -10.28 -19.23 19.93
CA SER A 115 -9.60 -19.70 21.14
C SER A 115 -9.96 -18.84 22.36
N GLU A 116 -10.18 -19.49 23.49
CA GLU A 116 -10.40 -18.79 24.76
C GLU A 116 -9.08 -18.18 25.27
N PRO A 117 -9.11 -16.97 25.85
CA PRO A 117 -7.91 -16.34 26.39
C PRO A 117 -7.31 -17.21 27.52
N GLY A 118 -6.01 -17.50 27.42
CA GLY A 118 -5.28 -18.32 28.40
C GLY A 118 -5.19 -19.81 28.07
N LYS A 119 -5.86 -20.27 27.01
CA LYS A 119 -5.68 -21.64 26.51
C LYS A 119 -4.34 -21.75 25.77
N ILE A 120 -3.47 -22.63 26.24
CA ILE A 120 -2.21 -22.96 25.57
C ILE A 120 -2.51 -24.02 24.51
N ILE A 121 -2.13 -23.74 23.27
CA ILE A 121 -2.21 -24.68 22.15
C ILE A 121 -0.77 -25.00 21.74
N HIS A 122 -0.40 -26.27 21.71
CA HIS A 122 0.90 -26.69 21.21
C HIS A 122 0.90 -26.60 19.69
N LEU A 123 1.86 -25.84 19.14
CA LEU A 123 1.94 -25.57 17.71
C LEU A 123 2.21 -26.85 16.89
N ASP A 124 2.82 -27.86 17.50
CA ASP A 124 3.17 -29.14 16.89
C ASP A 124 1.94 -30.00 16.52
N ASP A 125 0.78 -29.71 17.12
CA ASP A 125 -0.48 -30.41 16.82
C ASP A 125 -1.19 -29.86 15.56
N LEU A 126 -0.71 -28.73 15.02
CA LEU A 126 -1.28 -28.11 13.82
C LEU A 126 -0.62 -28.68 12.56
N ALA A 127 -1.42 -29.30 11.70
CA ALA A 127 -0.96 -29.96 10.47
C ALA A 127 -0.45 -29.00 9.36
N VAL A 128 -0.35 -27.69 9.63
CA VAL A 128 -0.04 -26.66 8.62
C VAL A 128 1.26 -25.94 8.98
N GLN A 129 2.09 -25.65 7.97
CA GLN A 129 3.27 -24.79 8.14
C GLN A 129 2.81 -23.35 8.36
N VAL A 130 2.76 -22.98 9.62
CA VAL A 130 2.18 -21.74 10.11
C VAL A 130 3.30 -20.72 10.36
N SER A 131 3.28 -19.58 9.68
CA SER A 131 4.12 -18.45 10.08
C SER A 131 3.48 -17.72 11.27
N SER A 132 3.75 -18.16 12.50
CA SER A 132 3.22 -17.51 13.72
C SER A 132 3.68 -16.05 13.86
N ALA A 133 4.87 -15.74 13.32
CA ALA A 133 5.52 -14.44 13.43
C ALA A 133 4.63 -13.27 12.96
N THR A 134 3.87 -13.44 11.89
CA THR A 134 2.99 -12.38 11.38
C THR A 134 1.80 -12.14 12.31
N LEU A 135 1.22 -13.22 12.85
CA LEU A 135 0.11 -13.12 13.79
C LEU A 135 0.58 -12.48 15.10
N GLU A 136 1.74 -12.89 15.62
CA GLU A 136 2.35 -12.28 16.81
C GLU A 136 2.62 -10.79 16.59
N LEU A 137 3.16 -10.42 15.41
CA LEU A 137 3.35 -9.02 15.03
C LEU A 137 2.02 -8.26 15.00
N ALA A 138 0.98 -8.83 14.39
CA ALA A 138 -0.34 -8.22 14.32
C ALA A 138 -0.96 -8.03 15.70
N VAL A 139 -0.95 -9.05 16.56
CA VAL A 139 -1.46 -9.00 17.93
C VAL A 139 -0.68 -8.00 18.78
N PHE A 140 0.64 -7.88 18.57
CA PHE A 140 1.46 -6.89 19.25
C PHE A 140 1.03 -5.45 18.92
N TRP A 141 0.77 -5.14 17.65
CA TRP A 141 0.39 -3.79 17.22
C TRP A 141 -1.10 -3.50 17.37
N LEU A 142 -1.96 -4.51 17.23
CA LEU A 142 -3.41 -4.40 17.30
C LEU A 142 -3.89 -5.13 18.55
N THR A 143 -3.98 -4.39 19.65
CA THR A 143 -4.42 -4.91 20.95
C THR A 143 -5.87 -5.41 20.93
N LYS A 144 -6.76 -4.79 20.13
CA LYS A 144 -8.16 -5.26 20.02
C LYS A 144 -8.26 -6.40 18.98
N PRO A 145 -8.85 -7.56 19.31
CA PRO A 145 -8.87 -8.74 18.42
C PRO A 145 -9.64 -8.54 17.12
N HIS A 146 -10.74 -7.78 17.15
CA HIS A 146 -11.51 -7.48 15.94
C HIS A 146 -10.72 -6.67 14.90
N LEU A 147 -9.68 -5.92 15.29
CA LEU A 147 -8.82 -5.24 14.32
C LEU A 147 -7.85 -6.21 13.65
N VAL A 148 -7.40 -7.26 14.34
CA VAL A 148 -6.62 -8.33 13.72
C VAL A 148 -7.47 -9.03 12.67
N GLU A 149 -8.73 -9.32 12.99
CA GLU A 149 -9.69 -9.86 12.02
C GLU A 149 -9.90 -8.90 10.83
N LYS A 150 -10.12 -7.61 11.10
CA LYS A 150 -10.26 -6.57 10.06
C LYS A 150 -9.01 -6.48 9.17
N LEU A 151 -7.81 -6.64 9.74
CA LEU A 151 -6.54 -6.67 9.01
C LEU A 151 -6.54 -7.76 7.94
N PHE A 152 -6.84 -9.00 8.30
CA PHE A 152 -6.78 -10.12 7.37
C PHE A 152 -8.01 -10.21 6.46
N LYS A 153 -9.22 -9.93 6.95
CA LYS A 153 -10.45 -10.07 6.14
C LYS A 153 -10.74 -8.87 5.23
N VAL A 154 -10.36 -7.66 5.65
CA VAL A 154 -10.71 -6.42 4.93
C VAL A 154 -9.49 -5.80 4.29
N PHE A 155 -8.43 -5.53 5.05
CA PHE A 155 -7.29 -4.75 4.54
C PHE A 155 -6.39 -5.56 3.60
N VAL A 156 -6.11 -6.82 3.92
CA VAL A 156 -5.26 -7.67 3.06
C VAL A 156 -5.86 -7.86 1.66
N PRO A 157 -7.13 -8.28 1.48
CA PRO A 157 -7.75 -8.38 0.16
C PRO A 157 -7.81 -7.02 -0.56
N ARG A 158 -8.10 -5.93 0.18
CA ARG A 158 -8.17 -4.57 -0.36
C ARG A 158 -6.83 -4.12 -0.97
N TYR A 159 -5.71 -4.50 -0.36
CA TYR A 159 -4.38 -4.00 -0.71
C TYR A 159 -3.51 -5.01 -1.46
N ARG A 160 -4.00 -6.22 -1.72
CA ARG A 160 -3.24 -7.30 -2.36
C ARG A 160 -2.53 -6.89 -3.65
N PHE A 161 -3.19 -6.11 -4.49
CA PHE A 161 -2.68 -5.71 -5.82
C PHE A 161 -2.27 -4.23 -5.88
N TYR A 162 -1.96 -3.61 -4.74
CA TYR A 162 -1.53 -2.21 -4.74
C TYR A 162 -0.09 -2.04 -5.21
N ASP A 163 0.11 -1.13 -6.16
CA ASP A 163 1.45 -0.69 -6.60
C ASP A 163 1.91 0.62 -5.93
N ARG A 164 0.97 1.29 -5.26
CA ARG A 164 1.14 2.57 -4.57
C ARG A 164 1.20 2.35 -3.04
N PRO A 165 1.68 3.32 -2.24
CA PRO A 165 1.64 3.20 -0.78
C PRO A 165 0.21 2.95 -0.27
N TYR A 166 0.08 2.16 0.80
CA TYR A 166 -1.23 1.82 1.38
C TYR A 166 -1.90 3.01 2.07
N THR A 167 -1.10 4.01 2.47
CA THR A 167 -1.55 5.19 3.21
C THR A 167 -1.33 6.48 2.42
N SER A 168 -2.19 7.46 2.64
CA SER A 168 -2.01 8.85 2.21
C SER A 168 -1.81 9.75 3.42
N LEU A 169 -0.89 10.72 3.31
CA LEU A 169 -0.63 11.69 4.36
C LEU A 169 -0.76 13.11 3.81
N TYR A 170 -1.67 13.90 4.39
CA TYR A 170 -1.95 15.27 4.00
C TYR A 170 -1.50 16.23 5.09
N ARG A 171 -0.81 17.31 4.72
CA ARG A 171 -0.45 18.36 5.68
C ARG A 171 -1.58 19.37 5.78
N LEU A 172 -2.04 19.61 6.99
CA LEU A 172 -3.07 20.62 7.24
C LEU A 172 -2.45 22.02 7.26
N PRO A 173 -3.20 23.05 6.85
CA PRO A 173 -2.79 24.43 7.07
C PRO A 173 -2.59 24.66 8.57
N ARG A 174 -1.59 25.48 8.91
CA ARG A 174 -1.41 25.89 10.31
C ARG A 174 -2.61 26.74 10.71
N SER A 175 -3.11 26.54 11.93
CA SER A 175 -4.12 27.43 12.50
C SER A 175 -3.60 28.87 12.50
N ASN A 176 -4.44 29.81 12.05
CA ASN A 176 -4.12 31.24 12.05
C ASN A 176 -4.06 31.83 13.46
N TYR A 177 -4.54 31.10 14.47
CA TYR A 177 -4.48 31.50 15.87
C TYR A 177 -3.33 30.77 16.56
N PRO A 178 -2.27 31.49 17.00
CA PRO A 178 -1.15 30.90 17.71
C PRO A 178 -1.59 30.52 19.12
N SER A 179 -2.17 29.33 19.28
CA SER A 179 -2.29 28.73 20.61
C SER A 179 -0.92 28.17 21.01
N PRO A 180 -0.54 28.23 22.31
CA PRO A 180 0.67 27.58 22.81
C PRO A 180 0.72 26.06 22.52
N GLN A 181 -0.44 25.48 22.22
CA GLN A 181 -0.63 24.06 21.90
C GLN A 181 -0.42 23.74 20.41
N THR A 182 -0.35 24.76 19.55
CA THR A 182 -0.09 24.58 18.11
C THR A 182 1.31 24.01 17.94
N SER A 183 1.40 22.81 17.37
CA SER A 183 2.68 22.17 17.11
C SER A 183 3.50 23.01 16.11
N VAL A 184 4.77 23.26 16.43
CA VAL A 184 5.72 23.92 15.50
C VAL A 184 5.71 23.24 14.13
N HIS A 185 5.54 21.92 14.11
CA HIS A 185 5.54 21.11 12.91
C HIS A 185 4.20 21.11 12.15
N GLY A 186 3.11 21.55 12.77
CA GLY A 186 1.75 21.50 12.25
C GLY A 186 1.07 20.14 12.48
N PHE A 187 -0.14 20.02 11.95
CA PHE A 187 -0.94 18.79 11.95
C PHE A 187 -0.99 18.19 10.55
N GLY A 188 -1.30 16.90 10.47
CA GLY A 188 -1.57 16.21 9.24
C GLY A 188 -2.65 15.16 9.41
N VAL A 189 -3.35 14.88 8.31
CA VAL A 189 -4.34 13.81 8.22
C VAL A 189 -3.66 12.60 7.62
N LEU A 190 -3.62 11.51 8.39
CA LEU A 190 -3.15 10.20 7.94
C LEU A 190 -4.35 9.32 7.63
N GLU A 191 -4.36 8.73 6.44
CA GLU A 191 -5.50 7.92 5.97
C GLU A 191 -5.04 6.64 5.31
N LEU A 192 -5.88 5.62 5.41
CA LEU A 192 -5.80 4.38 4.65
C LEU A 192 -6.56 4.55 3.33
N HIS A 193 -5.97 4.10 2.21
CA HIS A 193 -6.63 4.22 0.91
C HIS A 193 -7.87 3.32 0.80
N GLY A 194 -8.91 3.79 0.09
CA GLY A 194 -10.17 3.05 -0.03
C GLY A 194 -10.98 3.04 1.26
N ASN A 195 -10.74 4.02 2.13
CA ASN A 195 -11.57 4.30 3.29
C ASN A 195 -12.96 4.81 2.87
N PRO A 196 -14.00 4.62 3.71
CA PRO A 196 -15.39 5.02 3.39
C PRO A 196 -15.62 6.54 3.49
N TRP A 197 -14.59 7.31 3.84
CA TRP A 197 -14.69 8.74 4.08
C TRP A 197 -14.57 9.54 2.77
N PRO A 198 -15.24 10.70 2.65
CA PRO A 198 -15.03 11.61 1.53
C PRO A 198 -13.55 11.99 1.38
N PRO A 199 -12.99 12.07 0.17
CA PRO A 199 -11.56 12.34 -0.02
C PRO A 199 -11.17 13.73 0.51
N VAL A 200 -10.08 13.83 1.28
CA VAL A 200 -9.66 15.09 1.96
C VAL A 200 -9.22 16.17 0.99
N ARG A 201 -8.40 15.81 0.00
CA ARG A 201 -8.34 16.61 -1.20
C ARG A 201 -9.62 16.26 -1.93
N GLY A 202 -10.55 17.20 -2.05
CA GLY A 202 -11.77 16.99 -2.81
C GLY A 202 -11.46 16.47 -4.22
N LEU A 203 -12.48 16.10 -4.98
CA LEU A 203 -12.28 15.80 -6.40
C LEU A 203 -11.76 17.07 -7.08
N ILE A 204 -10.43 17.24 -7.13
CA ILE A 204 -9.76 18.23 -7.95
C ILE A 204 -9.86 17.69 -9.38
N VAL A 205 -11.09 17.64 -9.90
CA VAL A 205 -11.31 17.66 -11.34
C VAL A 205 -11.02 19.10 -11.69
N GLU A 206 -9.75 19.41 -11.93
CA GLU A 206 -9.37 20.66 -12.58
C GLU A 206 -9.96 20.59 -14.00
N PRO A 207 -11.11 21.24 -14.25
CA PRO A 207 -11.71 21.12 -15.56
C PRO A 207 -10.76 21.77 -16.57
N TYR A 208 -10.58 21.14 -17.72
CA TYR A 208 -9.75 21.66 -18.81
C TYR A 208 -8.24 21.73 -18.54
N LYS A 209 -7.69 20.85 -17.69
CA LYS A 209 -6.22 20.72 -17.51
C LYS A 209 -5.46 20.65 -18.84
N ASP A 210 -5.98 19.91 -19.81
CA ASP A 210 -5.34 19.79 -21.15
C ASP A 210 -5.35 21.10 -21.96
N ARG A 211 -6.25 22.04 -21.63
CA ARG A 211 -6.37 23.35 -22.28
C ARG A 211 -5.62 24.46 -21.54
N TYR A 212 -5.01 24.17 -20.39
CA TYR A 212 -4.13 25.15 -19.76
C TYR A 212 -3.07 25.58 -20.75
N LEU A 213 -2.85 26.88 -20.89
CA LEU A 213 -1.91 27.44 -21.85
C LEU A 213 -0.55 26.73 -21.75
N ILE A 214 -0.07 26.48 -20.54
CA ILE A 214 1.18 25.73 -20.31
C ILE A 214 1.14 24.31 -20.88
N ASN A 215 0.05 23.55 -20.69
CA ASN A 215 -0.06 22.18 -21.17
C ASN A 215 -0.23 22.13 -22.70
N VAL A 216 -0.93 23.10 -23.28
CA VAL A 216 -1.04 23.28 -24.73
C VAL A 216 0.32 23.60 -25.34
N LEU A 217 1.06 24.54 -24.75
CA LEU A 217 2.41 24.92 -25.20
C LEU A 217 3.40 23.76 -25.07
N VAL A 218 3.39 23.04 -23.96
CA VAL A 218 4.24 21.85 -23.75
C VAL A 218 3.89 20.76 -24.76
N SER A 219 2.60 20.48 -24.97
CA SER A 219 2.15 19.49 -25.96
C SER A 219 2.54 19.87 -27.38
N GLY A 220 2.42 21.15 -27.75
CA GLY A 220 2.85 21.67 -29.04
C GLY A 220 4.36 21.57 -29.25
N ALA A 221 5.15 21.97 -28.24
CA ALA A 221 6.61 21.86 -28.27
C ALA A 221 7.07 20.40 -28.41
N LEU A 222 6.49 19.48 -27.62
CA LEU A 222 6.79 18.04 -27.72
C LEU A 222 6.50 17.51 -29.12
N LYS A 223 5.31 17.78 -29.67
CA LYS A 223 4.94 17.40 -31.05
C LYS A 223 5.96 17.91 -32.07
N HIS A 224 6.36 19.17 -31.98
CA HIS A 224 7.35 19.75 -32.89
C HIS A 224 8.72 19.04 -32.78
N THR A 225 9.20 18.74 -31.56
CA THR A 225 10.47 18.00 -31.39
C THR A 225 10.40 16.57 -31.92
N HIS A 226 9.26 15.91 -31.76
CA HIS A 226 9.04 14.57 -32.33
C HIS A 226 9.05 14.60 -33.86
N SER A 227 8.38 15.58 -34.49
CA SER A 227 8.43 15.77 -35.94
C SER A 227 9.84 16.03 -36.46
N GLN A 228 10.61 16.88 -35.77
CA GLN A 228 12.02 17.13 -36.14
C GLN A 228 12.88 15.87 -36.01
N ARG A 229 12.74 15.09 -34.92
CA ARG A 229 13.45 13.82 -34.74
C ARG A 229 13.09 12.82 -35.83
N ALA A 230 11.81 12.67 -36.15
CA ALA A 230 11.34 11.80 -37.22
C ALA A 230 11.94 12.19 -38.59
N SER A 231 11.96 13.49 -38.91
CA SER A 231 12.56 14.00 -40.17
C SER A 231 14.07 13.79 -40.27
N LYS A 232 14.79 13.86 -39.13
CA LYS A 232 16.23 13.58 -39.08
C LYS A 232 16.53 12.09 -39.27
N ILE A 233 15.72 11.22 -38.66
CA ILE A 233 15.86 9.76 -38.79
C ILE A 233 15.58 9.33 -40.24
N SER A 234 14.55 9.88 -40.88
CA SER A 234 14.28 9.59 -42.30
C SER A 234 15.36 10.13 -43.24
N GLY A 235 16.00 11.26 -42.88
CA GLY A 235 17.09 11.84 -43.66
C GLY A 235 18.46 11.19 -43.46
N SER A 236 18.62 10.32 -42.46
CA SER A 236 19.90 9.64 -42.15
C SER A 236 20.00 8.21 -42.69
N CYS A 237 19.01 7.71 -43.44
CA CYS A 237 19.18 6.48 -44.23
C CYS A 237 19.98 6.80 -45.50
N PRO A 238 21.26 6.39 -45.62
CA PRO A 238 21.97 6.55 -46.87
C PRO A 238 21.31 5.68 -47.93
N HIS A 239 20.99 6.25 -49.08
CA HIS A 239 20.66 5.50 -50.29
C HIS A 239 21.86 4.63 -50.68
N SER A 240 21.89 3.38 -50.22
CA SER A 240 22.62 2.31 -50.91
C SER A 240 21.60 1.56 -51.77
N GLU A 241 21.44 2.02 -53.01
CA GLU A 241 21.12 1.24 -54.22
C GLU A 241 20.48 2.18 -55.26
N ALA A 242 21.26 2.53 -56.28
CA ALA A 242 20.86 2.48 -57.68
C ALA A 242 21.90 3.18 -58.58
N ALA A 243 22.79 2.38 -59.18
CA ALA A 243 23.39 2.56 -60.51
C ALA A 243 24.31 1.34 -60.71
N SER A 244 24.26 0.53 -61.75
CA SER A 244 23.67 0.66 -63.07
C SER A 244 23.64 -0.72 -63.71
N SER A 245 22.52 -1.05 -64.35
CA SER A 245 22.47 -2.06 -65.39
C SER A 245 23.28 -1.56 -66.59
N THR A 246 24.32 -2.28 -67.00
CA THR A 246 24.76 -2.26 -68.40
C THR A 246 25.21 -3.65 -68.81
N SER A 247 24.48 -4.19 -69.78
CA SER A 247 24.81 -5.36 -70.60
C SER A 247 26.14 -5.20 -71.34
N CYS A 248 26.90 -6.28 -71.52
CA CYS A 248 27.38 -6.73 -72.84
C CYS A 248 28.30 -7.98 -72.72
N SER A 249 27.97 -8.96 -73.56
CA SER A 249 28.82 -10.02 -74.18
C SER A 249 29.58 -11.00 -73.29
#